data_AF-A0A813HE32-F1
#
_entry.id   AF-A0A813HE32-F1
#
_cell.length_a   1.000
_cell.length_b   1.000
_cell.length_c   1.000
_cell.angle_alpha   90.00
_cell.angle_beta   90.00
_cell.angle_gamma   90.00
#
_symmetry.space_group_name_H-M   'P 1'
#
loop_
_entity.id
_entity.type
_entity.pdbx_description
1 polymer ?
#
loop_
_entity_poly.entity_id
_entity_poly.type
_entity_poly.pdbx_seq_one_letter_code
_entity_poly.pdbx_strand_id
1 'polypeptide(L)'
;MIQNSTWSHLRQVWPRFPSTGWDHWLRHGSGLRPRECIVPEVSRTHHFDTSGTNVKAGSELAKKLERMATSRLPPKQLGDLSYLLHDDYEAKLMELARGAKLISGSQLGGLKGNEVYLLPYIRSEYSTLAKQLQISVAQPRTAHRGVIITRHPTSLALIILADRMNSQATVLPESERRHPDPGQRVQKAQAGESCDKLCQRLGMRCMDAELEYVNNCAAMLREFPCEEGCGHQVGKEIPCYVHDPSRDTAKQCLVTDDAVPSCAASHPATMRLCACVP
;
A
#
# COMPACT_ATOMS: atom_id res chain seq x y z
N MET A 1 3.48 -1.69 -20.12
CA MET A 1 2.81 -2.26 -21.31
C MET A 1 1.45 -2.75 -20.86
N ILE A 2 0.40 -2.60 -21.67
CA ILE A 2 -0.94 -3.11 -21.36
C ILE A 2 -1.39 -4.07 -22.47
N GLN A 3 -2.03 -5.18 -22.10
CA GLN A 3 -2.59 -6.10 -23.08
C GLN A 3 -3.82 -5.50 -23.75
N ASN A 4 -4.02 -5.79 -25.05
CA ASN A 4 -5.18 -5.30 -25.80
C ASN A 4 -6.52 -5.75 -25.17
N SER A 5 -6.59 -6.98 -24.65
CA SER A 5 -7.75 -7.50 -23.93
C SER A 5 -8.08 -6.65 -22.68
N THR A 6 -7.05 -6.26 -21.93
CA THR A 6 -7.21 -5.41 -20.74
C THR A 6 -7.64 -4.00 -21.13
N TRP A 7 -7.05 -3.42 -22.18
CA TRP A 7 -7.47 -2.10 -22.68
C TRP A 7 -8.92 -2.09 -23.18
N SER A 8 -9.34 -3.15 -23.90
CA SER A 8 -10.70 -3.29 -24.43
C SER A 8 -11.77 -3.30 -23.34
N HIS A 9 -11.43 -3.77 -22.14
CA HIS A 9 -12.29 -3.69 -20.96
C HIS A 9 -12.21 -2.30 -20.31
N LEU A 10 -11.00 -1.80 -20.02
CA LEU A 10 -10.81 -0.52 -19.33
C LEU A 10 -11.46 0.66 -20.05
N ARG A 11 -11.40 0.70 -21.39
CA ARG A 11 -11.98 1.79 -22.17
C ARG A 11 -13.50 1.93 -22.00
N GLN A 12 -14.19 0.84 -21.61
CA GLN A 12 -15.66 0.84 -21.42
C GLN A 12 -16.05 1.47 -20.08
N VAL A 13 -15.14 1.41 -19.10
CA VAL A 13 -15.34 1.89 -17.73
C VAL A 13 -14.41 3.06 -17.39
N TRP A 14 -13.80 3.68 -18.41
CA TRP A 14 -12.82 4.74 -18.22
C TRP A 14 -13.45 5.91 -17.47
N PRO A 15 -12.80 6.45 -16.42
CA PRO A 15 -13.40 7.45 -15.57
C PRO A 15 -13.58 8.74 -16.36
N ARG A 16 -14.79 9.31 -16.35
CA ARG A 16 -15.07 10.59 -16.99
C ARG A 16 -14.29 11.74 -16.32
N PHE A 17 -14.15 11.68 -14.99
CA PHE A 17 -13.44 12.66 -14.17
C PHE A 17 -12.69 11.97 -13.02
N PRO A 18 -11.45 11.47 -13.23
CA PRO A 18 -10.69 10.86 -12.14
C PRO A 18 -10.15 11.93 -11.17
N SER A 19 -10.66 11.96 -9.95
CA SER A 19 -10.31 12.98 -8.93
C SER A 19 -8.83 12.96 -8.51
N THR A 20 -8.15 11.81 -8.60
CA THR A 20 -6.73 11.63 -8.22
C THR A 20 -5.83 11.21 -9.38
N GLY A 21 -6.31 11.31 -10.63
CA GLY A 21 -5.60 10.88 -11.84
C GLY A 21 -5.95 9.46 -12.29
N TRP A 22 -5.79 9.20 -13.59
CA TRP A 22 -6.16 7.92 -14.21
C TRP A 22 -5.33 6.74 -13.68
N ASP A 23 -4.08 6.98 -13.27
CA ASP A 23 -3.17 5.96 -12.73
C ASP A 23 -3.55 5.55 -11.30
N HIS A 24 -4.09 6.47 -10.49
CA HIS A 24 -4.71 6.15 -9.20
C HIS A 24 -5.99 5.34 -9.40
N TRP A 25 -6.85 5.76 -10.34
CA TRP A 25 -8.05 5.00 -10.71
C TRP A 25 -7.71 3.58 -11.19
N LEU A 26 -6.68 3.41 -12.02
CA LEU A 26 -6.26 2.08 -12.45
C LEU A 26 -5.87 1.17 -11.28
N ARG A 27 -5.20 1.72 -10.26
CA ARG A 27 -4.75 0.97 -9.08
C ARG A 27 -5.89 0.56 -8.15
N HIS A 28 -6.88 1.43 -7.93
CA HIS A 28 -7.86 1.24 -6.85
C HIS A 28 -9.33 1.23 -7.30
N GLY A 29 -9.66 1.88 -8.42
CA GLY A 29 -11.05 2.11 -8.84
C GLY A 29 -11.46 1.43 -10.15
N SER A 30 -10.55 0.78 -10.85
CA SER A 30 -10.81 0.22 -12.19
C SER A 30 -11.63 -1.07 -12.20
N GLY A 31 -11.86 -1.68 -11.03
CA GLY A 31 -12.55 -2.98 -10.91
C GLY A 31 -11.78 -4.15 -11.55
N LEU A 32 -10.55 -3.92 -11.98
CA LEU A 32 -9.69 -4.96 -12.50
C LEU A 32 -9.42 -6.01 -11.42
N ARG A 33 -9.44 -7.28 -11.81
CA ARG A 33 -9.01 -8.36 -10.92
C ARG A 33 -7.59 -8.09 -10.41
N PRO A 34 -7.26 -8.50 -9.17
CA PRO A 34 -5.92 -8.39 -8.62
C PRO A 34 -4.89 -8.98 -9.60
N ARG A 35 -3.97 -8.14 -10.04
CA ARG A 35 -2.92 -8.46 -11.01
C ARG A 35 -1.68 -7.68 -10.64
N GLU A 36 -0.54 -8.22 -11.03
CA GLU A 36 0.76 -7.63 -10.72
C GLU A 36 1.48 -7.20 -12.00
N CYS A 37 2.37 -6.23 -11.85
CA CYS A 37 3.21 -5.73 -12.93
C CYS A 37 4.64 -6.22 -12.69
N ILE A 38 5.28 -6.71 -13.75
CA ILE A 38 6.72 -6.97 -13.74
C ILE A 38 7.44 -5.63 -13.77
N VAL A 39 8.36 -5.44 -12.83
CA VAL A 39 9.24 -4.27 -12.76
C VAL A 39 10.71 -4.71 -12.71
N PRO A 40 11.64 -3.99 -13.36
CA PRO A 40 13.06 -4.27 -13.21
C PRO A 40 13.60 -3.66 -11.92
N GLU A 41 14.65 -4.27 -11.36
CA GLU A 41 15.43 -3.73 -10.23
C GLU A 41 15.93 -2.29 -10.51
N VAL A 42 16.42 -2.05 -11.72
CA VAL A 42 16.87 -0.73 -12.19
C VAL A 42 15.98 -0.27 -13.34
N SER A 43 15.37 0.91 -13.20
CA SER A 43 14.41 1.48 -14.15
C SER A 43 14.98 1.53 -15.58
N ARG A 44 14.10 1.36 -16.57
CA ARG A 44 14.43 1.53 -18.00
C ARG A 44 13.98 2.86 -18.58
N THR A 45 13.35 3.68 -17.76
CA THR A 45 12.83 5.00 -18.12
C THR A 45 13.31 6.02 -17.10
N HIS A 46 13.63 7.22 -17.58
CA HIS A 46 14.07 8.34 -16.77
C HIS A 46 13.07 9.48 -16.90
N HIS A 47 12.61 10.02 -15.78
CA HIS A 47 11.79 11.24 -15.78
C HIS A 47 12.73 12.45 -15.78
N PHE A 48 12.84 13.14 -16.91
CA PHE A 48 13.79 14.24 -17.09
C PHE A 48 13.21 15.63 -16.81
N ASP A 49 11.89 15.78 -16.81
CA ASP A 49 11.27 17.09 -16.63
C ASP A 49 11.26 17.49 -15.14
N THR A 50 11.44 18.78 -14.89
CA THR A 50 11.43 19.38 -13.55
C THR A 50 10.12 20.12 -13.26
N SER A 51 9.23 20.23 -14.25
CA SER A 51 7.94 20.88 -14.12
C SER A 51 6.81 20.11 -14.83
N GLY A 52 5.57 20.26 -14.37
CA GLY A 52 4.40 19.65 -14.99
C GLY A 52 3.17 19.79 -14.10
N THR A 53 2.09 19.06 -14.42
CA THR A 53 0.82 19.12 -13.69
C THR A 53 0.99 18.85 -12.19
N ASN A 54 1.82 17.86 -11.84
CA ASN A 54 2.03 17.41 -10.45
C ASN A 54 3.49 17.50 -9.99
N VAL A 55 4.41 17.91 -10.86
CA VAL A 55 5.83 18.07 -10.55
C VAL A 55 6.16 19.55 -10.56
N LYS A 56 6.70 20.06 -9.46
CA LYS A 56 7.16 21.44 -9.34
C LYS A 56 8.68 21.46 -9.23
N ALA A 57 9.33 22.41 -9.91
CA ALA A 57 10.78 22.55 -9.88
C ALA A 57 11.26 22.74 -8.42
N GLY A 58 12.32 22.03 -8.04
CA GLY A 58 12.87 22.06 -6.68
C GLY A 58 12.08 21.30 -5.60
N SER A 59 10.90 20.74 -5.93
CA SER A 59 10.15 19.88 -5.01
C SER A 59 10.92 18.60 -4.68
N GLU A 60 10.61 18.00 -3.53
CA GLU A 60 11.19 16.71 -3.13
C GLU A 60 10.89 15.59 -4.14
N LEU A 61 9.73 15.64 -4.79
CA LEU A 61 9.38 14.72 -5.87
C LEU A 61 10.32 14.90 -7.08
N ALA A 62 10.55 16.14 -7.52
CA ALA A 62 11.46 16.41 -8.64
C ALA A 62 12.89 15.93 -8.34
N LYS A 63 13.43 16.26 -7.15
CA LYS A 63 14.76 15.81 -6.70
C LYS A 63 14.87 14.29 -6.63
N LYS A 64 13.80 13.61 -6.19
CA LYS A 64 13.77 12.15 -6.14
C LYS A 64 13.81 11.54 -7.54
N LEU A 65 12.96 12.04 -8.46
CA LEU A 65 12.87 11.55 -9.83
C LEU A 65 14.21 11.71 -10.57
N GLU A 66 14.89 12.85 -10.40
CA GLU A 66 16.20 13.13 -10.98
C GLU A 66 17.29 12.15 -10.51
N ARG A 67 17.21 11.66 -9.27
CA ARG A 67 18.19 10.72 -8.70
C ARG A 67 17.92 9.26 -9.06
N MET A 68 16.80 8.94 -9.71
CA MET A 68 16.44 7.55 -10.00
C MET A 68 17.40 6.93 -11.02
N ALA A 69 18.00 5.80 -10.64
CA ALA A 69 18.91 5.06 -11.50
C ALA A 69 18.20 4.56 -12.77
N THR A 70 18.87 4.71 -13.91
CA THR A 70 18.41 4.22 -15.21
C THR A 70 19.39 3.21 -15.78
N SER A 71 18.90 2.01 -16.09
CA SER A 71 19.72 0.91 -16.56
C SER A 71 20.11 1.09 -18.01
N ARG A 72 21.38 0.84 -18.30
CA ARG A 72 21.95 0.82 -19.66
C ARG A 72 22.12 -0.60 -20.21
N LEU A 73 21.59 -1.62 -19.51
CA LEU A 73 21.75 -3.01 -19.93
C LEU A 73 21.07 -3.23 -21.30
N PRO A 74 21.78 -3.77 -22.31
CA PRO A 74 21.22 -4.01 -23.65
C PRO A 74 20.00 -4.96 -23.66
N PRO A 75 19.22 -4.98 -24.76
CA PRO A 75 18.15 -5.95 -24.94
C PRO A 75 18.65 -7.40 -24.83
N LYS A 76 17.76 -8.31 -24.39
CA LYS A 76 17.99 -9.77 -24.27
C LYS A 76 19.07 -10.22 -23.27
N GLN A 77 19.51 -9.34 -22.38
CA GLN A 77 20.54 -9.66 -21.37
C GLN A 77 19.98 -10.27 -20.07
N LEU A 78 18.66 -10.34 -19.91
CA LEU A 78 18.04 -10.88 -18.70
C LEU A 78 17.88 -12.42 -18.73
N GLY A 79 18.23 -13.07 -19.83
CA GLY A 79 18.13 -14.53 -19.97
C GLY A 79 16.68 -15.04 -19.95
N ASP A 80 16.49 -16.24 -19.40
CA ASP A 80 15.19 -16.83 -19.19
C ASP A 80 14.44 -16.12 -18.05
N LEU A 81 13.20 -15.72 -18.31
CA LEU A 81 12.34 -14.96 -17.41
C LEU A 81 11.25 -15.83 -16.77
N SER A 82 11.28 -17.16 -16.96
CA SER A 82 10.34 -18.12 -16.35
C SER A 82 10.20 -17.95 -14.84
N TYR A 83 11.27 -17.53 -14.16
CA TYR A 83 11.27 -17.24 -12.72
C TYR A 83 10.34 -16.11 -12.25
N LEU A 84 9.76 -15.33 -13.17
CA LEU A 84 8.76 -14.30 -12.89
C LEU A 84 7.33 -14.84 -12.96
N LEU A 85 7.13 -16.10 -13.36
CA LEU A 85 5.85 -16.76 -13.26
C LEU A 85 5.48 -16.95 -11.78
N HIS A 86 4.19 -16.82 -11.47
CA HIS A 86 3.70 -16.74 -10.10
C HIS A 86 4.27 -17.83 -9.18
N ASP A 87 4.09 -19.10 -9.52
CA ASP A 87 4.48 -20.21 -8.63
C ASP A 87 6.00 -20.28 -8.42
N ASP A 88 6.79 -20.03 -9.48
CA ASP A 88 8.25 -19.97 -9.41
C ASP A 88 8.74 -18.78 -8.58
N TYR A 89 8.08 -17.62 -8.72
CA TYR A 89 8.42 -16.42 -7.98
C TYR A 89 8.11 -16.58 -6.49
N GLU A 90 6.93 -17.13 -6.15
CA GLU A 90 6.52 -17.39 -4.77
C GLU A 90 7.47 -18.39 -4.10
N ALA A 91 7.84 -19.48 -4.78
CA ALA A 91 8.79 -20.46 -4.26
C ALA A 91 10.16 -19.83 -3.97
N LYS A 92 10.69 -19.02 -4.90
CA LYS A 92 11.97 -18.32 -4.74
C LYS A 92 11.93 -17.28 -3.64
N LEU A 93 10.85 -16.51 -3.54
CA LEU A 93 10.67 -15.52 -2.48
C LEU A 93 10.66 -16.18 -1.10
N MET A 94 9.96 -17.31 -0.97
CA MET A 94 9.91 -18.08 0.27
C MET A 94 11.26 -18.68 0.65
N GLU A 95 12.02 -19.21 -0.32
CA GLU A 95 13.38 -19.70 -0.09
C GLU A 95 14.32 -18.56 0.36
N LEU A 96 14.27 -17.42 -0.34
CA LEU A 96 15.06 -16.23 -0.02
C LEU A 96 14.75 -15.71 1.38
N ALA A 97 13.47 -15.63 1.76
CA ALA A 97 13.05 -15.20 3.08
C ALA A 97 13.47 -16.18 4.18
N ARG A 98 13.41 -17.50 3.95
CA ARG A 98 13.84 -18.52 4.90
C ARG A 98 15.35 -18.45 5.18
N GLY A 99 16.15 -18.10 4.18
CA GLY A 99 17.60 -17.91 4.32
C GLY A 99 18.01 -16.53 4.88
N ALA A 100 17.05 -15.61 5.03
CA ALA A 100 17.33 -14.24 5.45
C ALA A 100 17.50 -14.13 6.98
N LYS A 101 18.36 -13.21 7.41
CA LYS A 101 18.53 -12.87 8.83
C LYS A 101 17.43 -11.92 9.28
N LEU A 102 16.65 -12.34 10.28
CA LEU A 102 15.62 -11.50 10.87
C LEU A 102 16.26 -10.32 11.63
N ILE A 103 15.81 -9.11 11.33
CA ILE A 103 16.27 -7.87 11.97
C ILE A 103 15.09 -6.94 12.29
N SER A 104 15.36 -5.98 13.17
CA SER A 104 14.50 -4.83 13.43
C SER A 104 15.06 -3.54 12.82
N GLY A 105 14.24 -2.49 12.77
CA GLY A 105 14.66 -1.19 12.21
C GLY A 105 15.91 -0.58 12.86
N SER A 106 16.18 -0.88 14.14
CA SER A 106 17.37 -0.38 14.85
C SER A 106 18.68 -0.97 14.32
N GLN A 107 18.63 -2.12 13.63
CA GLN A 107 19.80 -2.84 13.14
C GLN A 107 20.21 -2.46 11.70
N LEU A 108 19.48 -1.53 11.06
CA LEU A 108 19.73 -1.13 9.67
C LEU A 108 21.13 -0.52 9.44
N GLY A 109 21.76 0.08 10.46
CA GLY A 109 23.07 0.72 10.30
C GLY A 109 24.27 -0.22 10.13
N GLY A 110 24.13 -1.52 10.43
CA GLY A 110 25.24 -2.48 10.52
C GLY A 110 25.21 -3.64 9.52
N LEU A 111 24.45 -3.51 8.42
CA LEU A 111 24.20 -4.63 7.50
C LEU A 111 25.41 -4.95 6.62
N LYS A 112 25.68 -6.25 6.42
CA LYS A 112 26.74 -6.75 5.54
C LYS A 112 26.21 -6.97 4.11
N GLY A 113 26.93 -6.48 3.11
CA GLY A 113 26.46 -6.42 1.72
C GLY A 113 26.16 -7.74 1.03
N ASN A 114 26.79 -8.83 1.48
CA ASN A 114 26.62 -10.17 0.93
C ASN A 114 25.54 -10.99 1.64
N GLU A 115 24.82 -10.39 2.59
CA GLU A 115 23.76 -11.05 3.35
C GLU A 115 22.37 -10.56 2.92
N VAL A 116 21.37 -11.39 3.21
CA VAL A 116 19.96 -11.07 3.00
C VAL A 116 19.30 -10.90 4.37
N TYR A 117 18.49 -9.87 4.52
CA TYR A 117 17.82 -9.52 5.77
C TYR A 117 16.32 -9.47 5.59
N LEU A 118 15.58 -10.00 6.57
CA LEU A 118 14.13 -9.90 6.67
C LEU A 118 13.80 -8.89 7.76
N LEU A 119 13.09 -7.82 7.40
CA LEU A 119 12.72 -6.73 8.29
C LEU A 119 11.19 -6.61 8.34
N PRO A 120 10.55 -7.19 9.37
CA PRO A 120 9.11 -7.03 9.57
C PRO A 120 8.81 -5.62 10.09
N TYR A 121 7.78 -4.97 9.56
CA TYR A 121 7.38 -3.62 9.98
C TYR A 121 5.85 -3.48 10.12
N ILE A 122 5.41 -2.50 10.90
CA ILE A 122 4.03 -1.99 10.86
C ILE A 122 3.97 -0.66 10.13
N ARG A 123 2.79 -0.30 9.63
CA ARG A 123 2.60 0.91 8.80
C ARG A 123 3.12 2.20 9.44
N SER A 124 2.98 2.36 10.76
CA SER A 124 3.49 3.54 11.47
C SER A 124 5.01 3.68 11.43
N GLU A 125 5.75 2.59 11.23
CA GLU A 125 7.22 2.56 11.14
C GLU A 125 7.71 2.83 9.71
N TYR A 126 6.86 2.57 8.70
CA TYR A 126 7.24 2.59 7.29
C TYR A 126 7.92 3.89 6.87
N SER A 127 7.36 5.04 7.24
CA SER A 127 7.91 6.34 6.83
C SER A 127 9.34 6.58 7.34
N THR A 128 9.67 6.07 8.53
CA THR A 128 11.01 6.15 9.12
C THR A 128 11.97 5.20 8.40
N LEU A 129 11.56 3.95 8.23
CA LEU A 129 12.35 2.94 7.50
C LEU A 129 12.61 3.37 6.04
N ALA A 130 11.58 3.89 5.37
CA ALA A 130 11.66 4.32 3.99
C ALA A 130 12.65 5.48 3.79
N LYS A 131 12.74 6.41 4.75
CA LYS A 131 13.75 7.48 4.75
C LYS A 131 15.16 6.92 4.89
N GLN A 132 15.38 6.01 5.84
CA GLN A 132 16.69 5.38 6.06
C GLN A 132 17.15 4.57 4.84
N LEU A 133 16.22 3.88 4.18
CA LEU A 133 16.47 3.07 3.00
C LEU A 133 16.41 3.86 1.68
N GLN A 134 16.10 5.16 1.73
CA GLN A 134 15.97 6.03 0.56
C GLN A 134 14.96 5.53 -0.48
N ILE A 135 13.87 4.91 -0.03
CA ILE A 135 12.75 4.46 -0.86
C ILE A 135 11.54 5.40 -0.75
N SER A 136 10.40 5.03 -1.35
CA SER A 136 9.20 5.87 -1.36
C SER A 136 8.61 6.09 0.03
N VAL A 137 8.65 7.31 0.56
CA VAL A 137 8.25 7.60 1.96
C VAL A 137 6.74 7.61 2.17
N ALA A 138 5.95 8.15 1.23
CA ALA A 138 4.51 8.36 1.43
C ALA A 138 3.73 7.06 1.56
N GLN A 139 4.07 6.07 0.72
CA GLN A 139 3.40 4.78 0.68
C GLN A 139 4.37 3.69 0.21
N PRO A 140 4.17 2.43 0.67
CA PRO A 140 4.73 1.23 0.06
C PRO A 140 4.55 1.27 -1.45
N ARG A 141 5.65 1.14 -2.19
CA ARG A 141 5.67 0.96 -3.64
C ARG A 141 6.45 -0.30 -3.95
N THR A 142 6.20 -0.87 -5.13
CA THR A 142 6.81 -2.11 -5.61
C THR A 142 6.60 -3.31 -4.67
N ALA A 143 5.53 -3.27 -3.87
CA ALA A 143 5.19 -4.33 -2.94
C ALA A 143 4.47 -5.48 -3.67
N HIS A 144 4.88 -6.70 -3.38
CA HIS A 144 4.19 -7.93 -3.72
C HIS A 144 3.66 -8.54 -2.43
N ARG A 145 2.33 -8.61 -2.26
CA ARG A 145 1.68 -9.17 -1.05
C ARG A 145 2.22 -8.63 0.29
N GLY A 146 2.49 -7.33 0.35
CA GLY A 146 3.04 -6.67 1.55
C GLY A 146 4.56 -6.82 1.73
N VAL A 147 5.26 -7.38 0.73
CA VAL A 147 6.71 -7.55 0.71
C VAL A 147 7.36 -6.57 -0.26
N ILE A 148 8.33 -5.79 0.21
CA ILE A 148 9.19 -4.93 -0.61
C ILE A 148 10.60 -5.48 -0.57
N ILE A 149 11.18 -5.75 -1.73
CA ILE A 149 12.60 -6.10 -1.85
C ILE A 149 13.36 -4.83 -2.28
N THR A 150 14.41 -4.49 -1.54
CA THR A 150 15.28 -3.35 -1.85
C THR A 150 16.71 -3.63 -1.39
N ARG A 151 17.62 -2.68 -1.63
CA ARG A 151 19.00 -2.73 -1.14
C ARG A 151 19.26 -1.65 -0.10
N HIS A 152 20.09 -1.99 0.88
CA HIS A 152 20.62 -1.00 1.81
C HIS A 152 21.45 0.06 1.05
N PRO A 153 21.27 1.37 1.30
CA PRO A 153 21.89 2.42 0.49
C PRO A 153 23.42 2.43 0.46
N THR A 154 24.08 1.93 1.51
CA THR A 154 25.56 1.94 1.61
C THR A 154 26.17 0.56 1.43
N SER A 155 25.71 -0.42 2.21
CA SER A 155 26.27 -1.79 2.16
C SER A 155 25.75 -2.62 0.99
N LEU A 156 24.68 -2.17 0.31
CA LEU A 156 24.02 -2.90 -0.78
C LEU A 156 23.43 -4.27 -0.39
N ALA A 157 23.36 -4.55 0.91
CA ALA A 157 22.70 -5.75 1.45
C ALA A 157 21.26 -5.85 0.95
N LEU A 158 20.80 -7.06 0.64
CA LEU A 158 19.43 -7.27 0.20
C LEU A 158 18.50 -7.24 1.42
N ILE A 159 17.44 -6.43 1.36
CA ILE A 159 16.46 -6.27 2.42
C ILE A 159 15.09 -6.65 1.89
N ILE A 160 14.44 -7.57 2.59
CA ILE A 160 13.05 -7.95 2.44
C ILE A 160 12.28 -7.23 3.54
N LEU A 161 11.61 -6.13 3.23
CA LEU A 161 10.67 -5.50 4.15
C LEU A 161 9.34 -6.22 4.04
N ALA A 162 8.77 -6.66 5.16
CA ALA A 162 7.50 -7.38 5.15
C ALA A 162 6.53 -6.75 6.15
N ASP A 163 5.35 -6.37 5.66
CA ASP A 163 4.27 -5.83 6.48
C ASP A 163 3.70 -6.92 7.39
N ARG A 164 3.75 -6.70 8.71
CA ARG A 164 3.27 -7.66 9.71
C ARG A 164 1.77 -7.90 9.63
N MET A 165 0.98 -6.94 9.15
CA MET A 165 -0.49 -7.04 9.11
C MET A 165 -1.02 -7.65 7.81
N ASN A 166 -0.21 -7.67 6.76
CA ASN A 166 -0.62 -8.29 5.51
C ASN A 166 -0.40 -9.80 5.61
N SER A 167 -1.46 -10.52 6.01
CA SER A 167 -1.47 -11.98 6.22
C SER A 167 -1.10 -12.82 4.98
N GLN A 168 -0.96 -12.19 3.81
CA GLN A 168 -0.42 -12.84 2.61
C GLN A 168 1.12 -12.84 2.54
N ALA A 169 1.80 -12.10 3.41
CA ALA A 169 3.25 -12.16 3.56
C ALA A 169 3.66 -13.48 4.27
N THR A 170 3.48 -14.60 3.57
CA THR A 170 3.90 -15.95 3.97
C THR A 170 5.37 -16.01 4.36
N VAL A 171 6.17 -15.03 3.91
CA VAL A 171 7.58 -14.85 4.21
C VAL A 171 7.88 -14.59 5.69
N LEU A 172 6.92 -14.06 6.47
CA LEU A 172 7.12 -13.83 7.91
C LEU A 172 6.85 -15.10 8.71
N PRO A 173 7.68 -15.43 9.72
CA PRO A 173 7.34 -16.46 10.70
C PRO A 173 6.14 -16.02 11.54
N GLU A 174 5.38 -16.98 12.07
CA GLU A 174 4.11 -16.72 12.78
C GLU A 174 4.27 -15.76 13.96
N SER A 175 5.40 -15.81 14.67
CA SER A 175 5.71 -14.89 15.78
C SER A 175 5.84 -13.43 15.37
N GLU A 176 6.12 -13.16 14.10
CA GLU A 176 6.29 -11.80 13.58
C GLU A 176 5.04 -11.26 12.90
N ARG A 177 4.05 -12.12 12.63
CA ARG A 177 2.78 -11.73 12.02
C ARG A 177 1.88 -11.08 13.06
N ARG A 178 1.13 -10.08 12.61
CA ARG A 178 0.10 -9.42 13.41
C ARG A 178 -1.25 -9.82 12.85
N HIS A 179 -2.11 -10.28 13.75
CA HIS A 179 -3.49 -10.64 13.46
C HIS A 179 -4.44 -9.61 14.09
N PRO A 180 -5.65 -9.45 13.54
CA PRO A 180 -6.69 -8.68 14.22
C PRO A 180 -7.00 -9.31 15.58
N ASP A 181 -7.45 -8.49 16.54
CA ASP A 181 -7.91 -8.99 17.83
C ASP A 181 -9.02 -10.05 17.61
N PRO A 182 -8.96 -11.24 18.26
CA PRO A 182 -9.98 -12.26 18.07
C PRO A 182 -11.40 -11.83 18.46
N GLY A 183 -11.52 -10.86 19.37
CA GLY A 183 -12.78 -10.25 19.78
C GLY A 183 -13.18 -9.03 18.93
N GLN A 184 -12.43 -8.70 17.87
CA GLN A 184 -12.70 -7.57 17.00
C GLN A 184 -14.11 -7.66 16.40
N ARG A 185 -14.86 -6.57 16.50
CA ARG A 185 -16.18 -6.39 15.90
C ARG A 185 -16.14 -5.22 14.94
N VAL A 186 -16.36 -5.53 13.66
CA VAL A 186 -16.45 -4.53 12.60
C VAL A 186 -17.85 -3.92 12.62
N GLN A 187 -17.92 -2.58 12.70
CA GLN A 187 -19.18 -1.85 12.83
C GLN A 187 -19.17 -0.52 12.08
N LYS A 188 -20.35 -0.09 11.65
CA LYS A 188 -20.55 1.20 10.96
C LYS A 188 -20.84 2.30 11.97
N ALA A 189 -20.09 3.39 11.87
CA ALA A 189 -20.36 4.61 12.62
C ALA A 189 -21.51 5.40 11.96
N GLN A 190 -22.23 6.18 12.76
CA GLN A 190 -23.18 7.17 12.23
C GLN A 190 -22.45 8.26 11.42
N ALA A 191 -23.21 9.06 10.68
CA ALA A 191 -22.67 10.18 9.92
C ALA A 191 -21.92 11.15 10.84
N GLY A 192 -20.64 11.42 10.54
CA GLY A 192 -19.78 12.27 11.35
C GLY A 192 -19.38 11.70 12.72
N GLU A 193 -19.72 10.46 13.05
CA GLU A 193 -19.32 9.79 14.28
C GLU A 193 -17.90 9.21 14.15
N SER A 194 -17.07 9.41 15.17
CA SER A 194 -15.73 8.80 15.25
C SER A 194 -15.81 7.35 15.74
N CYS A 195 -14.78 6.55 15.47
CA CYS A 195 -14.76 5.17 15.93
C CYS A 195 -14.67 5.06 17.46
N ASP A 196 -14.04 6.03 18.14
CA ASP A 196 -14.04 6.08 19.60
C ASP A 196 -15.46 6.13 20.17
N LYS A 197 -16.30 7.04 19.64
CA LYS A 197 -17.69 7.20 20.11
C LYS A 197 -18.52 5.96 19.84
N LEU A 198 -18.40 5.39 18.64
CA LEU A 198 -19.08 4.15 18.28
C LEU A 198 -18.68 3.00 19.22
N CYS A 199 -17.38 2.75 19.38
CA CYS A 199 -16.91 1.62 20.18
C CYS A 199 -17.30 1.81 21.66
N GLN A 200 -17.19 3.03 22.19
CA GLN A 200 -17.64 3.34 23.56
C GLN A 200 -19.13 3.03 23.75
N ARG A 201 -19.99 3.37 22.80
CA ARG A 201 -21.44 3.05 22.84
C ARG A 201 -21.72 1.55 22.82
N LEU A 202 -20.81 0.76 22.25
CA LEU A 202 -20.88 -0.70 22.23
C LEU A 202 -20.28 -1.35 23.48
N GLY A 203 -19.79 -0.57 24.44
CA GLY A 203 -19.06 -1.08 25.61
C GLY A 203 -17.69 -1.66 25.25
N MET A 204 -17.09 -1.17 24.17
CA MET A 204 -15.82 -1.62 23.60
C MET A 204 -14.86 -0.44 23.46
N ARG A 205 -13.62 -0.70 23.07
CA ARG A 205 -12.62 0.35 22.78
C ARG A 205 -12.19 0.31 21.32
N CYS A 206 -11.78 1.46 20.80
CA CYS A 206 -11.14 1.55 19.49
C CYS A 206 -9.62 1.50 19.65
N MET A 207 -8.93 0.84 18.73
CA MET A 207 -7.48 0.87 18.62
C MET A 207 -7.12 1.26 17.18
N ASP A 208 -6.30 2.29 17.00
CA ASP A 208 -5.90 2.80 15.67
C ASP A 208 -5.39 1.67 14.75
N ALA A 209 -4.59 0.76 15.31
CA ALA A 209 -4.05 -0.36 14.57
C ALA A 209 -5.10 -1.37 14.07
N GLU A 210 -6.23 -1.51 14.77
CA GLU A 210 -7.30 -2.43 14.36
C GLU A 210 -8.05 -1.90 13.12
N LEU A 211 -8.06 -0.57 12.94
CA LEU A 211 -8.65 0.07 11.77
C LEU A 211 -7.91 -0.30 10.48
N GLU A 212 -6.63 -0.67 10.55
CA GLU A 212 -5.85 -1.05 9.37
C GLU A 212 -6.37 -2.34 8.71
N TYR A 213 -6.88 -3.29 9.50
CA TYR A 213 -7.45 -4.55 8.98
C TYR A 213 -8.76 -4.35 8.21
N VAL A 214 -9.48 -3.26 8.49
CA VAL A 214 -10.72 -2.89 7.80
C VAL A 214 -10.53 -1.80 6.76
N ASN A 215 -9.31 -1.27 6.62
CA ASN A 215 -8.95 -0.26 5.63
C ASN A 215 -8.64 -0.87 4.26
N ASN A 216 -9.62 -1.58 3.71
CA ASN A 216 -9.54 -2.13 2.36
C ASN A 216 -10.93 -2.17 1.71
N CYS A 217 -10.94 -2.12 0.38
CA CYS A 217 -12.19 -2.04 -0.38
C CYS A 217 -13.11 -3.25 -0.14
N ALA A 218 -12.54 -4.45 0.06
CA ALA A 218 -13.33 -5.65 0.33
C ALA A 218 -14.08 -5.57 1.67
N ALA A 219 -13.46 -5.01 2.71
CA ALA A 219 -14.12 -4.75 3.99
C ALA A 219 -15.22 -3.70 3.85
N MET A 220 -14.96 -2.61 3.13
CA MET A 220 -15.95 -1.56 2.87
C MET A 220 -17.18 -2.09 2.13
N LEU A 221 -16.98 -2.85 1.05
CA LEU A 221 -18.07 -3.40 0.22
C LEU A 221 -18.95 -4.42 0.95
N ARG A 222 -18.45 -5.04 2.03
CA ARG A 222 -19.27 -5.92 2.88
C ARG A 222 -20.29 -5.14 3.70
N GLU A 223 -20.00 -3.89 4.01
CA GLU A 223 -20.75 -3.11 5.01
C GLU A 223 -21.52 -1.94 4.41
N PHE A 224 -21.01 -1.37 3.32
CA PHE A 224 -21.56 -0.19 2.64
C PHE A 224 -21.93 -0.47 1.18
N PRO A 225 -22.89 0.28 0.62
CA PRO A 225 -23.30 0.11 -0.77
C PRO A 225 -22.18 0.43 -1.79
N CYS A 226 -21.35 1.44 -1.50
CA CYS A 226 -20.25 1.90 -2.35
C CYS A 226 -20.65 2.01 -3.83
N GLU A 227 -21.76 2.70 -4.14
CA GLU A 227 -22.37 2.70 -5.47
C GLU A 227 -21.42 3.21 -6.56
N GLU A 228 -20.56 4.16 -6.21
CA GLU A 228 -19.53 4.73 -7.11
C GLU A 228 -18.15 4.03 -6.91
N GLY A 229 -18.17 2.82 -6.34
CA GLY A 229 -17.01 1.98 -6.10
C GLY A 229 -16.14 2.44 -4.95
N CYS A 230 -14.90 1.96 -4.96
CA CYS A 230 -13.88 2.34 -3.99
C CYS A 230 -12.94 3.41 -4.56
N GLY A 231 -12.64 4.41 -3.74
CA GLY A 231 -11.70 5.48 -4.03
C GLY A 231 -10.52 5.46 -3.05
N HIS A 232 -9.38 5.97 -3.49
CA HIS A 232 -8.27 6.26 -2.60
C HIS A 232 -8.26 7.75 -2.28
N GLN A 233 -8.15 8.09 -0.99
CA GLN A 233 -8.05 9.45 -0.49
C GLN A 233 -7.07 9.52 0.70
N VAL A 234 -6.68 10.74 1.06
CA VAL A 234 -5.78 11.01 2.19
C VAL A 234 -6.58 11.60 3.33
N GLY A 235 -6.64 10.90 4.46
CA GLY A 235 -7.39 11.32 5.63
C GLY A 235 -7.26 10.30 6.76
N LYS A 236 -7.25 10.76 8.01
CA LYS A 236 -7.19 9.87 9.20
C LYS A 236 -8.55 9.27 9.55
N GLU A 237 -9.62 9.88 9.04
CA GLU A 237 -11.02 9.45 9.14
C GLU A 237 -11.37 8.28 8.21
N ILE A 238 -10.48 7.96 7.28
CA ILE A 238 -10.60 6.84 6.37
C ILE A 238 -10.19 5.56 7.12
N PRO A 239 -10.83 4.39 6.95
CA PRO A 239 -11.84 4.05 5.95
C PRO A 239 -13.25 4.57 6.25
N CYS A 240 -13.94 5.05 5.20
CA CYS A 240 -15.27 5.64 5.34
C CYS A 240 -16.08 5.62 4.03
N TYR A 241 -17.40 5.63 4.15
CA TYR A 241 -18.34 5.83 3.04
C TYR A 241 -18.78 7.29 3.00
N VAL A 242 -18.80 7.89 1.82
CA VAL A 242 -19.19 9.29 1.62
C VAL A 242 -20.69 9.37 1.32
N HIS A 243 -21.49 9.74 2.31
CA HIS A 243 -22.95 9.83 2.16
C HIS A 243 -23.42 11.17 1.61
N ASP A 244 -22.61 12.23 1.78
CA ASP A 244 -22.95 13.60 1.37
C ASP A 244 -22.86 13.77 -0.16
N PRO A 245 -23.98 14.07 -0.84
CA PRO A 245 -24.02 14.19 -2.30
C PRO A 245 -23.30 15.42 -2.84
N SER A 246 -22.90 16.38 -1.98
CA SER A 246 -22.15 17.58 -2.40
C SER A 246 -20.66 17.33 -2.61
N ARG A 247 -20.16 16.14 -2.27
CA ARG A 247 -18.74 15.78 -2.39
C ARG A 247 -18.44 15.19 -3.75
N ASP A 248 -17.24 15.50 -4.26
CA ASP A 248 -16.73 14.88 -5.50
C ASP A 248 -16.60 13.36 -5.41
N THR A 249 -16.49 12.84 -4.19
CA THR A 249 -16.39 11.40 -3.87
C THR A 249 -17.71 10.84 -3.32
N ALA A 250 -18.85 11.53 -3.53
CA ALA A 250 -20.16 11.07 -3.07
C ALA A 250 -20.42 9.62 -3.50
N LYS A 251 -20.99 8.84 -2.58
CA LYS A 251 -21.29 7.40 -2.72
C LYS A 251 -20.08 6.49 -2.97
N GLN A 252 -18.86 7.00 -2.80
CA GLN A 252 -17.66 6.16 -2.81
C GLN A 252 -17.33 5.65 -1.42
N CYS A 253 -16.72 4.47 -1.37
CA CYS A 253 -16.02 3.96 -0.21
C CYS A 253 -14.54 4.31 -0.30
N LEU A 254 -14.07 5.13 0.63
CA LEU A 254 -12.70 5.61 0.66
C LEU A 254 -11.83 4.68 1.51
N VAL A 255 -10.64 4.38 0.98
CA VAL A 255 -9.54 3.71 1.67
C VAL A 255 -8.27 4.55 1.53
N THR A 256 -7.30 4.36 2.42
CA THR A 256 -6.08 5.17 2.41
C THR A 256 -4.82 4.33 2.54
N ASP A 257 -3.83 4.64 1.72
CA ASP A 257 -2.48 4.05 1.78
C ASP A 257 -1.41 5.03 2.29
N ASP A 258 -1.79 6.31 2.44
CA ASP A 258 -0.87 7.39 2.85
C ASP A 258 -1.02 7.74 4.34
N ALA A 259 -2.25 7.87 4.84
CA ALA A 259 -2.50 8.23 6.23
C ALA A 259 -2.77 7.00 7.09
N VAL A 260 -2.19 6.91 8.29
CA VAL A 260 -2.58 5.88 9.26
C VAL A 260 -3.96 6.26 9.83
N PRO A 261 -4.99 5.41 9.70
CA PRO A 261 -6.31 5.65 10.29
C PRO A 261 -6.22 5.93 11.79
N SER A 262 -7.05 6.85 12.28
CA SER A 262 -7.11 7.17 13.72
C SER A 262 -8.53 7.12 14.23
N CYS A 263 -8.76 6.48 15.37
CA CYS A 263 -10.07 6.29 15.99
C CYS A 263 -10.82 7.58 16.27
N ALA A 264 -10.10 8.64 16.63
CA ALA A 264 -10.67 9.94 17.00
C ALA A 264 -11.12 10.76 15.79
N ALA A 265 -10.53 10.52 14.62
CA ALA A 265 -10.86 11.28 13.41
C ALA A 265 -12.31 11.02 12.96
N SER A 266 -12.92 12.01 12.35
CA SER A 266 -14.25 11.93 11.77
C SER A 266 -14.44 13.04 10.76
N HIS A 267 -15.40 12.88 9.87
CA HIS A 267 -15.77 13.92 8.92
C HIS A 267 -17.29 13.93 8.72
N PRO A 268 -17.97 15.10 8.80
CA PRO A 268 -19.44 15.18 8.73
C PRO A 268 -20.05 14.54 7.49
N ALA A 269 -19.34 14.64 6.36
CA ALA A 269 -19.76 14.10 5.06
C ALA A 269 -19.62 12.57 4.94
N THR A 270 -19.14 11.88 5.97
CA THR A 270 -18.75 10.47 5.89
C THR A 270 -19.29 9.63 7.05
N MET A 271 -19.43 8.32 6.81
CA MET A 271 -19.70 7.29 7.81
C MET A 271 -18.50 6.35 7.88
N ARG A 272 -17.93 6.16 9.07
CA ARG A 272 -16.72 5.34 9.21
C ARG A 272 -17.02 3.85 9.25
N LEU A 273 -16.09 3.05 8.72
CA LEU A 273 -15.97 1.64 9.09
C LEU A 273 -14.99 1.53 10.25
N CYS A 274 -15.44 0.96 11.36
CA CYS A 274 -14.65 0.86 12.58
C CYS A 274 -14.43 -0.59 12.98
N ALA A 275 -13.31 -0.84 13.63
CA ALA A 275 -12.96 -2.12 14.25
C ALA A 275 -12.87 -1.91 15.76
N CYS A 276 -13.92 -2.34 16.48
CA CYS A 276 -13.98 -2.23 17.94
C CYS A 276 -13.47 -3.51 18.58
N VAL A 277 -12.70 -3.39 19.66
CA VAL A 277 -12.18 -4.54 20.43
C VAL A 277 -12.66 -4.49 21.88
N PRO A 278 -12.75 -5.64 22.58
CA PRO A 278 -13.14 -5.68 23.98
C PRO A 278 -12.22 -4.84 24.90
#